data_AF-A0A1I4R4F3-F1
#
_entry.id   AF-A0A1I4R4F3-F1
#
_cell.length_a   1.000
_cell.length_b   1.000
_cell.length_c   1.000
_cell.angle_alpha   90.00
_cell.angle_beta   90.00
_cell.angle_gamma   90.00
#
_symmetry.space_group_name_H-M   'P 1'
#
loop_
_entity.id
_entity.type
_entity.pdbx_description
1 polymer ?
#
loop_
_entity_poly.entity_id
_entity_poly.type
_entity_poly.pdbx_seq_one_letter_code
_entity_poly.pdbx_strand_id
1 'polypeptide(L)'
;MAYSEPIENLIEASLLQQLHPVIMTALRNIYKEEYSQYGCERIISINERLTIKNTDHRARPVDAIHGAKYFEITIVVCRTDAENVELILKNDTATAQYYLSGYKIFSTK
;
A
#
# COMPACT_ATOMS: atom_id res chain seq x y z
N MET A 1 -29.66 -1.08 -15.25
CA MET A 1 -28.42 -0.42 -15.70
C MET A 1 -27.71 0.09 -14.45
N ALA A 2 -26.52 -0.44 -14.18
CA ALA A 2 -25.79 -0.32 -12.93
C ALA A 2 -25.20 1.10 -12.77
N TYR A 3 -25.50 1.74 -11.64
CA TYR A 3 -25.03 3.09 -11.27
C TYR A 3 -23.80 3.03 -10.33
N SER A 4 -23.10 1.90 -10.27
CA SER A 4 -22.05 1.62 -9.28
C SER A 4 -20.64 2.05 -9.71
N GLU A 5 -20.35 2.16 -11.01
CA GLU A 5 -19.03 2.52 -11.53
C GLU A 5 -18.48 3.91 -11.12
N PRO A 6 -19.27 5.00 -11.04
CA PRO A 6 -18.71 6.31 -10.71
C PRO A 6 -18.29 6.44 -9.24
N ILE A 7 -18.97 5.78 -8.31
CA ILE A 7 -18.70 5.90 -6.87
C ILE A 7 -17.44 5.11 -6.49
N GLU A 8 -17.29 3.90 -7.01
CA GLU A 8 -16.11 3.06 -6.75
C GLU A 8 -14.82 3.74 -7.24
N ASN A 9 -14.85 4.33 -8.44
CA ASN A 9 -13.72 5.09 -8.98
C ASN A 9 -13.37 6.32 -8.13
N LEU A 10 -14.38 7.03 -7.61
CA LEU A 10 -14.16 8.19 -6.73
C LEU A 10 -13.56 7.77 -5.39
N ILE A 11 -13.99 6.64 -4.82
CA ILE A 11 -13.45 6.07 -3.58
C ILE A 11 -11.99 5.64 -3.81
N GLU A 12 -11.72 4.90 -4.89
CA GLU A 12 -10.37 4.48 -5.25
C GLU A 12 -9.44 5.69 -5.43
N ALA A 13 -9.86 6.70 -6.20
CA ALA A 13 -9.09 7.93 -6.40
C ALA A 13 -8.81 8.67 -5.08
N SER A 14 -9.81 8.77 -4.21
CA SER A 14 -9.66 9.41 -2.89
C SER A 14 -8.67 8.66 -2.00
N LEU A 15 -8.69 7.33 -2.05
CA LEU A 15 -7.78 6.48 -1.29
C LEU A 15 -6.35 6.58 -1.84
N LEU A 16 -6.18 6.55 -3.17
CA LEU A 16 -4.90 6.76 -3.82
C LEU A 16 -4.30 8.14 -3.50
N GLN A 17 -5.12 9.19 -3.44
CA GLN A 17 -4.69 10.52 -3.03
C GLN A 17 -4.15 10.52 -1.58
N GLN A 18 -4.78 9.78 -0.66
CA GLN A 18 -4.28 9.62 0.72
C GLN A 18 -2.98 8.81 0.77
N LEU A 19 -2.82 7.81 -0.09
CA LEU A 19 -1.65 6.94 -0.15
C LEU A 19 -0.48 7.56 -0.93
N HIS A 20 -0.72 8.62 -1.70
CA HIS A 20 0.27 9.26 -2.57
C HIS A 20 1.61 9.58 -1.88
N PRO A 21 1.68 10.17 -0.67
CA PRO A 21 2.96 10.43 -0.01
C PRO A 21 3.76 9.16 0.30
N VAL A 22 3.07 8.06 0.63
CA VAL A 22 3.67 6.76 0.93
C VAL A 22 4.16 6.10 -0.34
N ILE A 23 3.37 6.15 -1.42
CA ILE A 23 3.76 5.67 -2.76
C ILE A 23 5.02 6.40 -3.24
N MET A 24 5.03 7.73 -3.18
CA MET A 24 6.18 8.54 -3.59
C MET A 24 7.44 8.22 -2.78
N THR A 25 7.30 8.08 -1.46
CA THR A 25 8.42 7.69 -0.58
C THR A 25 8.93 6.28 -0.90
N ALA A 26 8.01 5.33 -1.15
CA ALA A 26 8.36 3.97 -1.56
C ALA A 26 9.15 3.96 -2.87
N LEU A 27 8.67 4.64 -3.91
CA LEU A 27 9.34 4.71 -5.21
C LEU A 27 10.74 5.31 -5.10
N ARG A 28 10.88 6.45 -4.42
CA ARG A 28 12.19 7.07 -4.16
C ARG A 28 13.16 6.10 -3.50
N ASN A 29 12.68 5.33 -2.52
CA ASN A 29 13.50 4.37 -1.79
C ASN A 29 13.86 3.12 -2.60
N ILE A 30 12.94 2.62 -3.44
CA ILE A 30 13.13 1.45 -4.30
C ILE A 30 14.13 1.77 -5.42
N TYR A 31 13.92 2.89 -6.11
CA TYR A 31 14.69 3.27 -7.30
C TYR A 31 15.90 4.15 -7.00
N LYS A 32 16.06 4.63 -5.76
CA LYS A 32 17.15 5.54 -5.33
C LYS A 32 17.15 6.85 -6.12
N GLU A 33 15.96 7.39 -6.37
CA GLU A 33 15.74 8.63 -7.10
C GLU A 33 15.21 9.73 -6.17
N GLU A 34 15.62 10.97 -6.39
CA GLU A 34 15.11 12.14 -5.66
C GLU A 34 13.70 12.53 -6.14
N TYR A 35 13.45 12.36 -7.43
CA TYR A 35 12.19 12.72 -8.11
C TYR A 35 11.62 11.54 -8.89
N SER A 36 11.05 10.57 -8.19
CA SER A 36 10.33 9.48 -8.85
C SER A 36 9.07 10.00 -9.53
N GLN A 37 8.83 9.52 -10.75
CA GLN A 37 7.62 9.78 -11.52
C GLN A 37 6.96 8.45 -11.87
N TYR A 38 5.63 8.46 -11.97
CA TYR A 38 4.85 7.33 -12.42
C TYR A 38 3.69 7.83 -13.27
N GLY A 39 3.29 7.03 -14.26
CA GLY A 39 2.24 7.40 -15.22
C GLY A 39 0.86 6.88 -14.84
N CYS A 40 0.78 5.88 -13.96
CA CYS A 40 -0.48 5.32 -13.49
C CYS A 40 -0.33 4.75 -12.07
N GLU A 41 -1.43 4.69 -11.35
CA GLU A 41 -1.60 3.91 -10.13
C GLU A 41 -2.97 3.22 -10.13
N ARG A 42 -3.06 2.03 -9.52
CA ARG A 42 -4.32 1.31 -9.35
C ARG A 42 -4.29 0.42 -8.11
N ILE A 43 -5.38 0.39 -7.35
CA ILE A 43 -5.55 -0.54 -6.25
C ILE A 43 -5.97 -1.91 -6.82
N ILE A 44 -5.16 -2.93 -6.57
CA ILE A 44 -5.44 -4.31 -7.01
C ILE A 44 -6.18 -5.10 -5.93
N SER A 45 -5.91 -4.82 -4.65
CA SER A 45 -6.60 -5.48 -3.54
C SER A 45 -6.57 -4.67 -2.27
N ILE A 46 -7.64 -4.74 -1.49
CA ILE A 46 -7.74 -4.23 -0.11
C ILE A 46 -8.15 -5.40 0.77
N ASN A 47 -7.30 -5.79 1.71
CA ASN A 47 -7.53 -6.92 2.59
C ASN A 47 -7.58 -6.45 4.05
N GLU A 48 -8.68 -6.70 4.75
CA GLU A 48 -8.73 -6.58 6.21
C GLU A 48 -8.00 -7.79 6.84
N ARG A 49 -7.14 -7.51 7.82
CA ARG A 49 -6.35 -8.50 8.55
C ARG A 49 -6.42 -8.22 10.05
N LEU A 50 -6.03 -9.22 10.85
CA LEU A 50 -5.94 -9.12 12.30
C LEU A 50 -4.50 -9.35 12.73
N THR A 51 -3.98 -8.53 13.64
CA THR A 51 -2.67 -8.78 14.25
C THR A 51 -2.70 -10.11 15.01
N ILE A 52 -1.83 -11.05 14.66
CA ILE A 52 -1.79 -12.40 15.26
C ILE A 52 -1.38 -12.31 16.73
N LYS A 53 -2.01 -13.10 17.61
CA LYS A 53 -1.53 -13.36 18.98
C LYS A 53 -0.20 -14.12 18.90
N ASN A 54 0.94 -13.45 19.07
CA ASN A 54 2.19 -14.18 19.29
C ASN A 54 2.25 -14.67 20.74
N THR A 55 1.89 -15.95 20.95
CA THR A 55 2.29 -16.76 22.10
C THR A 55 3.77 -17.13 22.02
N ASP A 56 4.66 -16.15 21.88
CA ASP A 56 6.10 -16.41 21.97
C ASP A 56 6.86 -15.26 22.65
N HIS A 57 7.78 -15.65 23.54
CA HIS A 57 8.23 -14.95 24.73
C HIS A 57 9.15 -13.72 24.52
N ARG A 58 9.03 -12.98 23.41
CA ARG A 58 9.86 -11.78 23.13
C ARG A 58 9.17 -10.66 22.35
N ALA A 59 7.86 -10.50 22.49
CA ALA A 59 7.20 -9.30 21.96
C ALA A 59 7.68 -8.07 22.75
N ARG A 60 8.45 -7.19 22.08
CA ARG A 60 8.81 -5.88 22.65
C ARG A 60 7.54 -5.03 22.77
N PRO A 61 7.36 -4.23 23.85
CA PRO A 61 6.03 -3.82 24.31
C PRO A 61 5.34 -2.70 23.51
N VAL A 62 5.90 -2.25 22.38
CA VAL A 62 5.60 -0.89 21.88
C VAL A 62 4.88 -0.81 20.54
N ASP A 63 4.86 -1.88 19.72
CA ASP A 63 4.59 -1.68 18.29
C ASP A 63 3.28 -2.30 17.73
N ALA A 64 2.48 -3.02 18.51
CA ALA A 64 1.20 -3.54 18.01
C ALA A 64 0.10 -3.50 19.08
N ILE A 65 -1.01 -2.81 18.77
CA ILE A 65 -2.25 -2.91 19.54
C ILE A 65 -2.81 -4.31 19.28
N HIS A 66 -2.55 -5.22 20.21
CA HIS A 66 -2.96 -6.62 20.14
C HIS A 66 -4.44 -6.77 19.76
N GLY A 67 -4.73 -7.59 18.74
CA GLY A 67 -6.08 -7.85 18.26
C GLY A 67 -6.70 -6.72 17.43
N ALA A 68 -5.93 -5.68 17.08
CA ALA A 68 -6.40 -4.63 16.19
C ALA A 68 -6.56 -5.14 14.76
N LYS A 69 -7.63 -4.66 14.11
CA LYS A 69 -7.83 -4.78 12.68
C LYS A 69 -6.88 -3.83 11.98
N TYR A 70 -6.23 -4.31 10.92
CA TYR A 70 -5.43 -3.50 10.02
C TYR A 70 -5.77 -3.83 8.57
N PHE A 71 -5.38 -2.96 7.66
CA PHE A 71 -5.58 -3.13 6.23
C PHE A 71 -4.24 -3.36 5.53
N GLU A 72 -4.25 -4.31 4.60
CA GLU A 72 -3.19 -4.57 3.64
C GLU A 72 -3.71 -4.17 2.26
N ILE A 73 -3.08 -3.18 1.63
CA ILE A 73 -3.45 -2.66 0.31
C ILE A 73 -2.34 -2.99 -0.67
N THR A 74 -2.70 -3.60 -1.80
CA THR A 74 -1.79 -3.84 -2.92
C THR A 74 -2.09 -2.84 -4.02
N ILE A 75 -1.08 -2.08 -4.43
CA ILE A 75 -1.16 -1.05 -5.46
C ILE A 75 -0.20 -1.41 -6.58
N VAL A 76 -0.66 -1.33 -7.82
CA VAL A 76 0.23 -1.35 -9.00
C VAL A 76 0.50 0.08 -9.42
N VAL A 77 1.76 0.38 -9.68
CA VAL A 77 2.21 1.67 -10.21
C VAL A 77 2.92 1.43 -11.54
N CYS A 78 2.46 2.11 -12.59
CA CYS A 78 3.12 2.09 -13.90
C CYS A 78 4.24 3.14 -13.93
N ARG A 79 5.47 2.73 -14.20
CA ARG A 79 6.53 3.67 -14.52
C ARG A 79 6.49 4.07 -15.99
N THR A 80 7.19 5.16 -16.29
CA THR A 80 7.33 5.69 -17.64
C THR A 80 8.29 4.88 -18.53
N ASP A 81 9.10 4.00 -17.93
CA ASP A 81 10.12 3.16 -18.58
C ASP A 81 9.62 1.73 -18.92
N ALA A 82 8.29 1.54 -18.94
CA ALA A 82 7.63 0.24 -19.15
C ALA A 82 7.89 -0.81 -18.05
N GLU A 83 8.44 -0.41 -16.91
CA GLU A 83 8.40 -1.18 -15.67
C GLU A 83 7.12 -0.90 -14.90
N ASN A 84 6.65 -1.89 -14.16
CA ASN A 84 5.58 -1.75 -13.20
C ASN A 84 6.07 -2.23 -11.84
N VAL A 85 5.51 -1.66 -10.78
CA VAL A 85 5.81 -2.08 -9.42
C VAL A 85 4.51 -2.33 -8.65
N GLU A 86 4.42 -3.52 -8.06
CA GLU A 86 3.43 -3.84 -7.04
C GLU A 86 3.99 -3.39 -5.69
N LEU A 87 3.25 -2.54 -5.00
CA LEU A 87 3.52 -2.06 -3.65
C LEU A 87 2.51 -2.69 -2.69
N ILE A 88 2.99 -3.27 -1.60
CA ILE A 88 2.16 -3.82 -0.53
C ILE A 88 2.27 -2.88 0.68
N LEU A 89 1.18 -2.18 0.99
CA LEU A 89 1.10 -1.22 2.09
C LEU A 89 0.30 -1.79 3.26
N LYS A 90 0.73 -1.51 4.49
CA LYS A 90 0.04 -1.93 5.72
C LYS A 90 -0.04 -0.80 6.71
N ASN A 91 -1.03 -0.86 7.61
CA ASN A 91 -1.18 0.11 8.70
C ASN A 91 -1.38 -0.56 10.08
N ASP A 92 -0.68 -1.66 10.35
CA ASP A 92 -0.75 -2.41 11.61
C ASP A 92 0.03 -1.78 12.78
N THR A 93 0.57 -0.56 12.60
CA THR A 93 1.29 0.18 13.63
C THR A 93 0.35 1.00 14.51
N ALA A 94 0.83 1.41 15.69
CA ALA A 94 0.06 2.23 16.63
C ALA A 94 -0.39 3.59 16.07
N THR A 95 0.27 4.12 15.03
CA THR A 95 -0.11 5.38 14.38
C THR A 95 -1.19 5.20 13.32
N ALA A 96 -1.52 3.96 12.95
CA ALA A 96 -2.42 3.59 11.85
C ALA A 96 -2.04 4.22 10.49
N GLN A 97 -0.80 4.71 10.35
CA GLN A 97 -0.28 5.24 9.10
C GLN A 97 0.16 4.09 8.20
N TYR A 98 -0.14 4.21 6.91
CA TYR A 98 0.32 3.24 5.92
C TYR A 98 1.83 3.34 5.72
N TYR A 99 2.49 2.18 5.66
CA TYR A 99 3.91 2.05 5.32
C TYR A 99 4.11 0.90 4.33
N LEU A 100 5.25 0.94 3.62
CA LEU A 100 5.62 -0.12 2.67
C LEU A 100 6.04 -1.38 3.42
N SER A 101 5.28 -2.46 3.26
CA SER A 101 5.62 -3.79 3.80
C SER A 101 6.43 -4.64 2.81
N GLY A 102 6.31 -4.39 1.51
CA GLY A 102 7.01 -5.15 0.47
C GLY A 102 6.71 -4.62 -0.93
N TYR A 103 7.51 -5.04 -1.90
CA TYR A 103 7.30 -4.65 -3.29
C TYR A 103 7.77 -5.74 -4.26
N LYS A 104 7.26 -5.70 -5.49
CA LYS A 104 7.68 -6.56 -6.59
C LYS A 104 7.70 -5.77 -7.89
N ILE A 105 8.84 -5.77 -8.57
CA ILE A 105 9.00 -5.15 -9.89
C ILE A 105 8.70 -6.20 -10.95
N PHE A 106 7.97 -5.81 -11.99
CA PHE A 106 7.67 -6.66 -13.14
C PHE A 106 7.53 -5.82 -14.41
N SER A 107 7.81 -6.42 -15.56
CA SER A 107 7.63 -5.77 -16.86
C SER A 107 6.45 -6.41 -17.59
N THR A 108 5.60 -5.58 -18.19
CA THR A 108 4.61 -6.01 -19.16
C THR A 108 5.32 -6.30 -20.48
N LYS A 109 5.49 -7.59 -20.80
CA LYS A 109 5.98 -8.04 -22.11
C LYS A 109 5.02 -7.66 -23.22
#